data_AF-A0A9X6RJ35-F1
#
_entry.id   AF-A0A9X6RJ35-F1
#
_cell.length_a   1.000
_cell.length_b   1.000
_cell.length_c   1.000
_cell.angle_alpha   90.00
_cell.angle_beta   90.00
_cell.angle_gamma   90.00
#
_symmetry.space_group_name_H-M   'P 1'
#
loop_
_entity.id
_entity.type
_entity.pdbx_description
1 polymer ?
#
loop_
_entity_poly.entity_id
_entity_poly.type
_entity_poly.pdbx_seq_one_letter_code
_entity_poly.pdbx_strand_id
1 'polypeptide(L)'
;MKRLEHDLLSSKYTEVFHEEEFTNNAPHHFEVYANTGIVMYNPNNVENDNPLPLKVGEVDFQEGPIKEAGINGVMNEDLIAMVICRLEHFNQTDFRCKENSMAITKLEEALLWLRKRTMGREKRGIEGTHTK
;
A
#
# COMPACT_ATOMS: atom_id res chain seq x y z
N MET A 1 -6.11 -12.44 8.59
CA MET A 1 -5.52 -11.72 7.44
C MET A 1 -5.99 -12.44 6.18
N LYS A 2 -6.65 -11.73 5.27
CA LYS A 2 -7.15 -12.26 4.01
C LYS A 2 -6.17 -11.97 2.89
N ARG A 3 -5.92 -12.97 2.04
CA ARG A 3 -5.11 -12.78 0.85
C ARG A 3 -5.81 -11.82 -0.12
N LEU A 4 -5.06 -10.84 -0.64
CA LEU A 4 -5.53 -9.92 -1.66
C LEU A 4 -5.63 -10.66 -3.00
N GLU A 5 -6.77 -10.54 -3.67
CA GLU A 5 -7.02 -11.18 -4.98
C GLU A 5 -7.29 -10.12 -6.04
N HIS A 6 -6.60 -10.22 -7.17
CA HIS A 6 -6.79 -9.35 -8.33
C HIS A 6 -6.25 -10.04 -9.59
N ASP A 7 -6.94 -9.91 -10.72
CA ASP A 7 -6.62 -10.64 -11.97
C ASP A 7 -5.20 -10.36 -12.50
N LEU A 8 -4.68 -9.16 -12.24
CA LEU A 8 -3.32 -8.75 -12.62
C LEU A 8 -2.26 -9.01 -11.55
N LEU A 9 -2.64 -9.54 -10.38
CA LEU A 9 -1.71 -9.86 -9.30
C LEU A 9 -1.15 -11.28 -9.48
N SER A 10 0.17 -11.42 -9.44
CA SER A 10 0.83 -12.73 -9.42
C SER A 10 1.30 -13.06 -8.01
N SER A 11 1.03 -14.28 -7.56
CA SER A 11 1.56 -14.83 -6.30
C SER A 11 2.91 -15.54 -6.47
N LYS A 12 3.58 -15.39 -7.62
CA LYS A 12 4.79 -16.18 -7.94
C LYS A 12 5.94 -15.98 -6.94
N TYR A 13 6.15 -14.76 -6.47
CA TYR A 13 7.29 -14.42 -5.61
C TYR A 13 6.87 -13.82 -4.27
N THR A 14 5.72 -13.16 -4.22
CA THR A 14 5.20 -12.53 -3.03
C THR A 14 3.69 -12.68 -2.99
N GLU A 15 3.13 -12.78 -1.80
CA GLU A 15 1.69 -12.74 -1.55
C GLU A 15 1.37 -11.54 -0.66
N VAL A 16 0.29 -10.83 -1.00
CA VAL A 16 -0.18 -9.67 -0.25
C VAL A 16 -1.41 -10.07 0.54
N PHE A 17 -1.44 -9.69 1.80
CA PHE A 17 -2.55 -9.91 2.71
C PHE A 17 -3.01 -8.57 3.29
N HIS A 18 -4.27 -8.51 3.67
CA HIS A 18 -4.86 -7.37 4.38
C HIS A 18 -5.70 -7.87 5.55
N GLU A 19 -6.00 -6.99 6.50
CA GLU A 19 -6.89 -7.33 7.61
C GLU A 19 -8.30 -7.73 7.15
N GLU A 20 -8.92 -8.66 7.86
CA GLU A 20 -10.28 -9.16 7.54
C GLU A 20 -11.37 -8.30 8.15
N GLU A 21 -11.15 -7.91 9.40
CA GLU A 21 -12.04 -7.04 10.15
C GLU A 21 -11.41 -5.66 10.16
N PHE A 22 -12.07 -4.71 9.49
CA PHE A 22 -11.62 -3.33 9.44
C PHE A 22 -12.79 -2.40 9.72
N THR A 23 -12.48 -1.25 10.31
CA THR A 23 -13.45 -0.18 10.50
C THR A 23 -13.34 0.83 9.36
N ASN A 24 -14.15 1.90 9.36
CA ASN A 24 -14.03 3.00 8.39
C ASN A 24 -14.12 2.65 6.88
N ASN A 25 -14.67 1.46 6.55
CA ASN A 25 -15.02 0.99 5.20
C ASN A 25 -13.84 0.58 4.29
N ALA A 26 -12.62 0.49 4.81
CA ALA A 26 -11.46 0.01 4.05
C ALA A 26 -10.47 -0.71 4.98
N PRO A 27 -9.70 -1.70 4.48
CA PRO A 27 -8.57 -2.23 5.22
C PRO A 27 -7.45 -1.18 5.33
N HIS A 28 -6.82 -1.11 6.49
CA HIS A 28 -5.72 -0.19 6.78
C HIS A 28 -4.39 -0.92 6.98
N HIS A 29 -4.43 -2.18 7.41
CA HIS A 29 -3.23 -2.98 7.64
C HIS A 29 -2.98 -3.98 6.51
N PHE A 30 -1.79 -3.93 5.91
CA PHE A 30 -1.35 -4.82 4.84
C PHE A 30 0.01 -5.44 5.15
N GLU A 31 0.16 -6.71 4.80
CA GLU A 31 1.41 -7.46 4.93
C GLU A 31 1.78 -8.13 3.62
N VAL A 32 3.09 -8.20 3.33
CA VAL A 32 3.62 -8.87 2.14
C VAL A 32 4.58 -9.96 2.59
N TYR A 33 4.36 -11.18 2.12
CA TYR A 33 5.17 -12.35 2.43
C TYR A 33 5.86 -12.89 1.19
N ALA A 34 7.09 -13.40 1.32
CA ALA A 34 7.79 -14.08 0.23
C ALA A 34 7.18 -15.47 -0.02
N ASN A 35 6.91 -15.80 -1.28
CA ASN A 35 6.44 -17.10 -1.73
C ASN A 35 7.57 -17.94 -2.34
N THR A 36 8.72 -17.99 -1.67
CA THR A 36 9.96 -18.59 -2.21
C THR A 36 10.44 -19.81 -1.43
N GLY A 37 9.65 -20.30 -0.46
CA GLY A 37 10.09 -21.35 0.47
C GLY A 37 11.22 -20.91 1.41
N ILE A 38 11.65 -19.65 1.33
CA ILE A 38 12.58 -19.03 2.27
C ILE A 38 11.79 -18.70 3.52
N VAL A 39 12.21 -19.31 4.61
CA VAL A 39 11.54 -19.23 5.89
C VAL A 39 12.50 -18.73 6.95
N MET A 40 12.00 -17.89 7.85
CA MET A 40 12.81 -17.40 8.96
C MET A 40 12.70 -18.39 10.12
N TYR A 41 13.85 -18.73 10.71
CA TYR A 41 13.90 -19.45 11.98
C TYR A 41 13.52 -18.49 13.11
N ASN A 42 12.53 -18.85 13.93
CA ASN A 42 12.17 -18.08 15.12
C ASN A 42 12.91 -18.68 16.34
N PRO A 43 13.95 -18.01 16.86
CA PRO A 43 14.74 -18.54 17.99
C PRO A 43 13.96 -18.59 19.31
N ASN A 44 12.78 -17.95 19.39
CA ASN A 44 11.95 -17.92 20.59
C ASN A 44 10.79 -18.95 20.55
N ASN A 45 10.65 -19.72 19.47
CA ASN A 45 9.56 -20.68 19.28
C ASN A 45 10.12 -22.11 19.12
N VAL A 46 10.85 -22.56 20.14
CA VAL A 46 11.62 -23.83 20.15
C VAL A 46 10.73 -25.08 20.04
N GLU A 47 9.41 -24.96 20.26
CA GLU A 47 8.47 -26.09 20.29
C GLU A 47 7.66 -26.29 19.00
N ASN A 48 7.70 -25.34 18.05
CA ASN A 48 6.99 -25.44 16.78
C ASN A 48 7.98 -25.25 15.63
N ASP A 49 8.52 -26.37 15.13
CA ASP A 49 9.36 -26.48 13.91
C ASP A 49 8.63 -26.07 12.61
N ASN A 50 7.53 -25.31 12.71
CA ASN A 50 6.87 -24.71 11.58
C ASN A 50 7.53 -23.37 11.27
N PRO A 51 8.37 -23.31 10.21
CA PRO A 51 8.93 -22.05 9.79
C PRO A 51 7.85 -20.98 9.58
N LEU A 52 8.09 -19.76 10.07
CA LEU A 52 7.21 -18.63 9.76
C LEU A 52 7.50 -18.15 8.33
N PRO A 53 6.46 -17.79 7.57
CA PRO A 53 6.65 -17.18 6.26
C PRO A 53 7.44 -15.88 6.42
N LEU A 54 8.40 -15.63 5.52
CA LEU A 54 9.22 -14.42 5.56
C LEU A 54 8.36 -13.20 5.18
N LYS A 55 8.03 -12.36 6.17
CA LYS A 55 7.44 -11.03 5.93
C LYS A 55 8.49 -10.11 5.31
N VAL A 56 8.21 -9.60 4.11
CA VAL A 56 9.11 -8.72 3.35
C VAL A 56 8.67 -7.25 3.37
N GLY A 57 7.45 -6.98 3.82
CA GLY A 57 6.93 -5.64 3.94
C GLY A 57 5.63 -5.59 4.73
N GLU A 58 5.35 -4.41 5.26
CA GLU A 58 4.17 -4.09 6.07
C GLU A 58 3.83 -2.62 5.80
N VAL A 59 2.53 -2.33 5.69
CA VAL A 59 2.02 -0.99 5.43
C VAL A 59 0.77 -0.77 6.26
N ASP A 60 0.81 0.28 7.08
CA ASP A 60 -0.34 0.80 7.80
C ASP A 60 -0.80 2.09 7.14
N PHE A 61 -2.02 2.10 6.60
CA PHE A 61 -2.67 3.30 6.09
C PHE A 61 -3.28 4.11 7.21
N GLN A 62 -3.38 5.42 6.98
CA GLN A 62 -4.08 6.32 7.90
C GLN A 62 -5.51 5.83 8.13
N GLU A 63 -5.84 5.55 9.40
CA GLU A 63 -7.18 5.19 9.84
C GLU A 63 -7.85 6.38 10.53
N GLY A 64 -9.01 6.78 9.99
CA GLY A 64 -9.80 7.91 10.50
C GLY A 64 -9.26 9.29 10.11
N PRO A 65 -10.05 10.37 10.35
CA PRO A 65 -9.63 11.73 10.03
C PRO A 65 -8.45 12.19 10.90
N ILE A 66 -7.44 12.82 10.30
CA ILE A 66 -6.23 13.30 11.01
C ILE A 66 -6.56 14.20 12.22
N LYS A 67 -7.60 15.03 12.11
CA LYS A 67 -8.01 15.95 13.19
C LYS A 67 -8.57 15.23 14.41
N GLU A 68 -9.03 14.00 14.26
CA GLU A 68 -9.66 13.19 15.31
C GLU A 68 -8.71 12.09 15.81
N ALA A 69 -8.08 11.38 14.88
CA ALA A 69 -7.23 10.22 15.16
C ALA A 69 -5.71 10.52 15.22
N GLY A 70 -5.30 11.74 14.86
CA GLY A 70 -3.90 12.08 14.64
C GLY A 70 -3.32 11.40 13.39
N ILE A 71 -1.99 11.38 13.28
CA ILE A 71 -1.29 10.67 12.20
C ILE A 71 -0.95 9.27 12.71
N ASN A 72 -1.50 8.24 12.08
CA ASN A 72 -1.31 6.84 12.48
C ASN A 72 -0.93 5.91 11.32
N GLY A 73 -0.78 6.43 10.10
CA GLY A 73 -0.38 5.64 8.95
C GLY A 73 -0.11 6.49 7.71
N VAL A 74 0.23 5.82 6.61
CA VAL A 74 0.51 6.46 5.32
C VAL A 74 -0.79 6.85 4.61
N MET A 75 -0.71 7.89 3.77
CA MET A 75 -1.77 8.22 2.83
C MET A 75 -1.62 7.41 1.55
N ASN A 76 -2.70 7.25 0.79
CA ASN A 76 -2.65 6.64 -0.54
C ASN A 76 -1.63 7.35 -1.44
N GLU A 77 -1.60 8.69 -1.35
CA GLU A 77 -0.71 9.56 -2.08
C GLU A 77 0.77 9.28 -1.80
N ASP A 78 1.13 8.91 -0.57
CA ASP A 78 2.51 8.63 -0.18
C ASP A 78 3.05 7.41 -0.92
N LEU A 79 2.27 6.32 -0.95
CA LEU A 79 2.66 5.09 -1.64
C LEU A 79 2.69 5.26 -3.15
N ILE A 80 1.72 5.98 -3.73
CA ILE A 80 1.72 6.27 -5.17
C ILE A 80 2.96 7.09 -5.53
N ALA A 81 3.34 8.09 -4.74
CA ALA A 81 4.54 8.90 -4.96
C ALA A 81 5.83 8.06 -4.88
N MET A 82 5.92 7.11 -3.94
CA MET A 82 7.04 6.17 -3.86
C MET A 82 7.16 5.32 -5.13
N VAL A 83 6.03 4.81 -5.64
CA VAL A 83 6.02 4.00 -6.87
C VAL A 83 6.39 4.84 -8.09
N ILE A 84 5.86 6.06 -8.24
CA ILE A 84 6.24 6.99 -9.32
C ILE A 84 7.75 7.24 -9.29
N CYS A 85 8.28 7.67 -8.13
CA CYS A 85 9.71 7.95 -7.97
C CYS A 85 10.57 6.74 -8.39
N ARG A 86 10.21 5.53 -7.95
CA ARG A 86 10.92 4.30 -8.32
C ARG A 86 10.86 4.04 -9.82
N LEU A 87 9.70 4.19 -10.45
CA LEU A 87 9.53 3.96 -11.89
C LEU A 87 10.27 5.01 -12.73
N GLU A 88 10.27 6.27 -12.32
CA GLU A 88 11.01 7.34 -13.00
C GLU A 88 12.52 7.06 -13.02
N HIS A 89 13.09 6.61 -11.90
CA HIS A 89 14.50 6.22 -11.83
C HIS A 89 14.82 5.07 -12.79
N PHE A 90 13.96 4.04 -12.88
CA PHE A 90 14.15 2.99 -13.90
C PHE A 90 14.03 3.56 -15.32
N ASN A 91 13.07 4.46 -15.55
CA ASN A 91 12.79 5.03 -16.86
C ASN A 91 13.90 5.98 -17.36
N GLN A 92 14.81 6.41 -16.48
CA GLN A 92 16.00 7.20 -16.80
C GLN A 92 17.25 6.35 -17.10
N THR A 93 17.15 5.02 -16.97
CA THR A 93 18.25 4.07 -17.22
C THR A 93 18.01 3.23 -18.47
N ASP A 94 18.88 2.27 -18.73
CA ASP A 94 18.71 1.28 -19.80
C ASP A 94 17.47 0.39 -19.61
N PHE A 95 16.83 0.42 -18.42
CA PHE A 95 15.56 -0.25 -18.14
C PHE A 95 14.32 0.55 -18.57
N ARG A 96 14.50 1.65 -19.31
CA ARG A 96 13.39 2.44 -19.87
C ARG A 96 12.49 1.61 -20.78
N CYS A 97 11.18 1.68 -20.55
CA CYS A 97 10.18 1.04 -21.40
C CYS A 97 8.88 1.86 -21.51
N LYS A 98 8.04 1.49 -22.48
CA LYS A 98 6.77 2.16 -22.74
C LYS A 98 5.80 1.96 -21.58
N GLU A 99 5.78 0.76 -21.02
CA GLU A 99 4.91 0.35 -19.91
C GLU A 99 5.20 1.17 -18.65
N ASN A 100 6.48 1.39 -18.33
CA ASN A 100 6.88 2.26 -17.22
C ASN A 100 6.37 3.69 -17.42
N SER A 101 6.57 4.24 -18.62
CA SER A 101 6.11 5.59 -18.95
C SER A 101 4.59 5.72 -18.83
N MET A 102 3.83 4.73 -19.32
CA MET A 102 2.38 4.68 -19.18
C MET A 102 1.93 4.55 -17.73
N ALA A 103 2.59 3.70 -16.94
CA ALA A 103 2.28 3.51 -15.52
C ALA A 103 2.50 4.82 -14.74
N ILE A 104 3.62 5.51 -14.97
CA ILE A 104 3.91 6.82 -14.37
C ILE A 104 2.77 7.79 -14.67
N THR A 105 2.41 7.99 -15.95
CA THR A 105 1.31 8.91 -16.31
C THR A 105 -0.01 8.58 -15.62
N LYS A 106 -0.34 7.28 -15.48
CA LYS A 106 -1.60 6.86 -14.85
C LYS A 106 -1.57 7.01 -13.32
N LEU A 107 -0.41 6.82 -12.70
CA LEU A 107 -0.22 7.07 -11.27
C LEU A 107 -0.26 8.58 -10.96
N GLU A 108 0.33 9.44 -11.80
CA GLU A 108 0.22 10.90 -11.69
C GLU A 108 -1.23 11.38 -11.85
N GLU A 109 -1.97 10.80 -12.80
CA GLU A 109 -3.40 11.07 -12.97
C GLU A 109 -4.20 10.64 -11.72
N ALA A 110 -3.87 9.50 -11.10
CA ALA A 110 -4.47 9.09 -9.84
C ALA A 110 -4.20 10.12 -8.72
N LEU A 111 -2.96 10.61 -8.57
CA LEU A 111 -2.62 11.67 -7.62
C LEU A 111 -3.41 12.95 -7.86
N LEU A 112 -3.59 13.35 -9.12
CA LEU A 112 -4.41 14.51 -9.48
C LEU A 112 -5.84 14.37 -8.95
N TRP A 113 -6.47 13.22 -9.16
CA TRP A 113 -7.84 12.99 -8.70
C TRP A 113 -7.96 12.94 -7.18
N LEU A 114 -6.98 12.33 -6.49
CA LEU A 114 -6.92 12.31 -5.03
C LEU A 114 -6.78 13.73 -4.45
N ARG A 115 -5.86 14.55 -5.01
CA ARG A 115 -5.70 15.95 -4.61
C ARG A 115 -6.92 16.80 -4.90
N LYS A 116 -7.56 16.61 -6.06
CA LYS A 116 -8.80 17.32 -6.41
C LYS A 116 -9.92 17.06 -5.41
N ARG A 117 -10.03 15.82 -4.90
CA ARG A 117 -10.97 15.47 -3.83
C ARG A 117 -10.65 16.21 -2.53
N THR A 118 -9.38 16.25 -2.12
CA THR A 118 -8.94 16.93 -0.90
C THR A 118 -9.15 18.44 -0.98
N MET A 119 -8.70 19.09 -2.06
CA MET A 119 -8.94 20.53 -2.31
C MET A 119 -10.42 20.88 -2.34
N GLY A 120 -11.25 19.99 -2.90
CA GLY A 120 -12.70 20.16 -2.91
C GLY A 120 -13.30 20.21 -1.51
N ARG A 121 -12.74 19.44 -0.56
CA ARG A 121 -13.17 19.42 0.85
C ARG A 121 -12.60 20.60 1.63
N GLU A 122 -11.35 20.98 1.38
CA GLU A 122 -10.73 22.19 1.94
C GLU A 122 -11.54 23.44 1.58
N LYS A 123 -11.88 23.61 0.30
CA LYS A 123 -12.67 24.76 -0.17
C LYS A 123 -14.06 24.83 0.46
N ARG A 124 -14.64 23.69 0.85
CA ARG A 124 -15.91 23.62 1.57
C ARG A 124 -15.76 23.76 3.09
N GLY A 125 -14.53 23.83 3.61
CA GLY A 125 -14.25 23.89 5.05
C GLY A 125 -14.53 22.59 5.80
N ILE A 126 -14.72 21.46 5.09
CA ILE A 126 -15.11 20.16 5.66
C ILE A 126 -13.95 19.14 5.67
N GLU A 127 -12.73 19.59 5.38
CA GLU A 127 -11.55 18.74 5.39
C GLU A 127 -11.31 18.15 6.79
N GLY A 128 -11.18 16.83 6.85
CA GLY A 128 -11.03 16.10 8.11
C GLY A 128 -12.32 15.88 8.89
N THR A 129 -13.50 16.01 8.27
CA THR A 129 -14.81 15.72 8.88
C THR A 129 -15.61 14.69 8.07
N HIS A 130 -16.56 13.98 8.66
CA HIS A 130 -17.46 13.05 7.95
C HIS A 130 -18.54 13.73 7.09
N THR A 131 -18.58 15.06 7.07
CA THR A 131 -19.54 15.84 6.29
C THR A 131 -19.26 15.66 4.79
N LYS A 132 -20.31 15.43 3.98
CA LYS A 132 -20.22 15.32 2.51
C LYS A 132 -20.03 16.68 1.83
#